data_AF-A2HUV1-F1
#
_entry.id   AF-A2HUV1-F1
#
_cell.length_a   1.000
_cell.length_b   1.000
_cell.length_c   1.000
_cell.angle_alpha   90.00
_cell.angle_beta   90.00
_cell.angle_gamma   90.00
#
_symmetry.space_group_name_H-M   'P 1'
#
loop_
_entity.id
_entity.type
_entity.pdbx_description
1 polymer ?
#
loop_
_entity_poly.entity_id
_entity_poly.type
_entity_poly.pdbx_seq_one_letter_code
_entity_poly.pdbx_strand_id
1 'polypeptide(L)'
;MREVIRVRDFPQSKVQEISDATGIAFNVTIGYFNDSRHNEIKRYIPKECETVRTIDLLLVEDHYMLNERLPMTTYFVRNYKEILKACGGMNIEKQMKIYTKREDKYVVRYDRTTPLWDVMKTLWECKYFEPISYGELFTYTTDLYKQNLAPFKDLTYAPKYCVQLKK
;
A
#
# COMPACT_ATOMS: atom_id res chain seq x y z
N MET A 1 20.28 -5.50 16.40
CA MET A 1 20.53 -5.43 14.95
C MET A 1 19.21 -5.80 14.28
N ARG A 2 18.53 -4.87 13.58
CA ARG A 2 17.22 -5.16 12.95
C ARG A 2 17.47 -5.86 11.62
N GLU A 3 17.05 -7.11 11.49
CA GLU A 3 17.07 -7.81 10.20
C GLU A 3 15.99 -7.22 9.31
N VAL A 4 16.41 -6.46 8.29
CA VAL A 4 15.55 -5.94 7.24
C VAL A 4 15.33 -7.06 6.24
N ILE A 5 14.08 -7.46 6.04
CA ILE A 5 13.70 -8.48 5.06
C ILE A 5 13.94 -7.88 3.68
N ARG A 6 14.95 -8.39 2.99
CA ARG A 6 15.21 -8.04 1.59
C ARG A 6 14.25 -8.84 0.72
N VAL A 7 13.22 -8.20 0.20
CA VAL A 7 12.50 -8.71 -0.97
C VAL A 7 13.49 -8.69 -2.14
N ARG A 8 13.31 -9.55 -3.15
CA ARG A 8 14.23 -9.59 -4.30
C ARG A 8 14.26 -8.20 -4.94
N ASP A 9 15.34 -7.46 -4.71
CA ASP A 9 15.55 -6.14 -5.28
C ASP A 9 15.44 -6.25 -6.80
N PHE A 10 14.40 -5.67 -7.38
CA PHE A 10 14.23 -5.66 -8.82
C PHE A 10 15.01 -4.46 -9.39
N PRO A 11 16.11 -4.67 -10.13
CA PRO A 11 16.95 -3.56 -10.55
C PRO A 11 16.24 -2.70 -11.60
N GLN A 12 16.38 -1.38 -11.50
CA GLN A 12 15.87 -0.44 -12.50
C GLN A 12 16.38 -0.72 -13.92
N SER A 13 17.60 -1.27 -14.06
CA SER A 13 18.16 -1.66 -15.36
C SER A 13 17.35 -2.77 -16.05
N LYS A 14 16.72 -3.67 -15.29
CA LYS A 14 15.88 -4.73 -15.83
C LYS A 14 14.54 -4.21 -16.37
N VAL A 15 14.06 -3.07 -15.90
CA VAL A 15 12.84 -2.43 -16.45
C VAL A 15 13.04 -2.05 -17.92
N GLN A 16 14.22 -1.53 -18.28
CA GLN A 16 14.55 -1.18 -19.66
C GLN A 16 14.62 -2.43 -20.55
N GLU A 17 15.29 -3.50 -20.10
CA GLU A 17 15.36 -4.76 -20.85
C GLU A 17 13.96 -5.34 -21.14
N ILE A 18 13.06 -5.29 -20.15
CA ILE A 18 11.66 -5.73 -20.34
C ILE A 18 10.93 -4.79 -21.32
N SER A 19 11.15 -3.48 -21.22
CA SER A 19 10.55 -2.50 -22.13
C SER A 19 10.92 -2.79 -23.58
N ASP A 20 12.21 -3.01 -23.85
CA ASP A 20 12.74 -3.32 -25.18
C ASP A 20 12.20 -4.65 -25.71
N ALA A 21 12.13 -5.69 -24.87
CA ALA A 21 11.66 -7.02 -25.28
C ALA A 21 10.15 -7.12 -25.49
N THR A 22 9.34 -6.29 -24.82
CA THR A 22 7.88 -6.39 -24.84
C THR A 22 7.19 -5.29 -25.66
N GLY A 23 7.90 -4.22 -26.01
CA GLY A 23 7.31 -3.02 -26.60
C GLY A 23 6.41 -2.24 -25.65
N ILE A 24 6.53 -2.46 -24.34
CA ILE A 24 5.77 -1.75 -23.32
C ILE A 24 6.63 -0.62 -22.75
N ALA A 25 6.10 0.60 -22.71
CA ALA A 25 6.71 1.71 -21.99
C ALA A 25 6.32 1.68 -20.51
N PHE A 26 7.27 2.00 -19.63
CA PHE A 26 7.04 2.07 -18.19
C PHE A 26 7.32 3.48 -17.67
N ASN A 27 6.35 4.06 -16.96
CA ASN A 27 6.56 5.26 -16.15
C ASN A 27 6.70 4.84 -14.70
N VAL A 28 7.89 4.94 -14.12
CA VAL A 28 8.15 4.59 -12.72
C VAL A 28 8.16 5.85 -11.89
N THR A 29 7.15 6.02 -11.05
CA THR A 29 7.12 7.06 -10.00
C THR A 29 7.84 6.52 -8.78
N ILE A 30 8.91 7.18 -8.35
CA ILE A 30 9.67 6.81 -7.16
C ILE A 30 9.16 7.66 -6.00
N GLY A 31 8.53 6.98 -5.03
CA GLY A 31 7.89 7.60 -3.88
C GLY A 31 8.73 7.43 -2.61
N TYR A 32 8.93 8.53 -1.88
CA TYR A 32 9.62 8.55 -0.60
C TYR A 32 8.67 9.03 0.50
N PHE A 33 8.49 8.25 1.57
CA PHE A 33 7.63 8.65 2.69
C PHE A 33 8.28 9.70 3.61
N ASN A 34 9.59 9.60 3.79
CA ASN A 34 10.35 10.40 4.76
C ASN A 34 11.15 11.54 4.13
N ASP A 35 11.18 11.63 2.80
CA ASP A 35 11.95 12.67 2.11
C ASP A 35 10.98 13.72 1.53
N SER A 36 11.27 14.99 1.78
CA SER A 36 10.52 16.13 1.23
C SER A 36 10.84 16.39 -0.24
N ARG A 37 11.76 15.62 -0.82
CA ARG A 37 12.08 15.64 -2.25
C ARG A 37 10.85 15.36 -3.10
N HIS A 38 10.79 16.05 -4.22
CA HIS A 38 9.77 15.80 -5.23
C HIS A 38 9.92 14.38 -5.76
N ASN A 39 8.79 13.71 -5.99
CA ASN A 39 8.78 12.39 -6.62
C ASN A 39 9.60 12.44 -7.92
N GLU A 40 10.50 11.49 -8.08
CA GLU A 40 11.21 11.31 -9.34
C GLU A 40 10.35 10.43 -10.26
N ILE A 41 10.18 10.83 -11.51
CA ILE A 41 9.52 10.00 -12.52
C ILE A 41 10.57 9.58 -13.53
N LYS A 42 10.89 8.28 -13.56
CA LYS A 42 11.76 7.68 -14.57
C LYS A 42 10.90 7.05 -15.66
N ARG A 43 11.23 7.34 -16.92
CA ARG A 43 10.53 6.79 -18.08
C ARG A 43 11.44 5.81 -18.81
N TYR A 44 10.92 4.63 -19.08
CA TYR A 44 11.57 3.59 -19.84
C TYR A 44 10.74 3.38 -21.10
N ILE A 45 11.31 3.73 -22.24
CA ILE A 45 10.66 3.64 -23.55
C ILE A 45 11.42 2.58 -24.34
N PRO A 46 10.71 1.68 -25.07
CA PRO A 46 11.35 0.70 -25.93
C PRO A 46 12.19 1.41 -27.00
N LYS A 47 13.43 0.97 -27.19
CA LYS A 47 14.35 1.57 -28.18
C LYS A 47 14.24 0.92 -29.55
N GLU A 48 13.89 -0.35 -29.60
CA GLU A 48 13.96 -1.18 -30.80
C GLU A 48 12.60 -1.42 -31.47
N CYS A 49 11.51 -1.04 -30.81
CA CYS A 49 10.15 -1.26 -31.30
C CYS A 49 9.19 -0.11 -30.96
N GLU A 50 8.07 -0.03 -31.69
CA GLU A 50 7.01 0.92 -31.37
C GLU A 50 6.33 0.58 -30.05
N THR A 51 5.94 1.63 -29.30
CA THR A 51 5.30 1.46 -28.00
C THR A 51 3.86 0.98 -28.19
N VAL A 52 3.59 -0.26 -27.76
CA VAL A 52 2.26 -0.89 -27.84
C VAL A 52 1.37 -0.45 -26.68
N ARG A 53 1.96 -0.26 -25.49
CA ARG A 53 1.24 0.08 -24.27
C ARG A 53 2.15 0.85 -23.31
N THR A 54 1.54 1.68 -22.46
CA THR A 54 2.22 2.35 -21.35
C THR A 54 1.66 1.85 -20.03
N ILE A 55 2.54 1.50 -19.09
CA ILE A 55 2.19 1.07 -17.74
C ILE A 55 2.81 2.03 -16.72
N ASP A 56 2.00 2.51 -15.78
CA ASP A 56 2.46 3.34 -14.68
C ASP A 56 2.78 2.45 -13.46
N LEU A 57 4.02 2.51 -13.00
CA LEU A 57 4.53 1.82 -11.83
C LEU A 57 4.84 2.82 -10.72
N LEU A 58 4.73 2.33 -9.48
CA LEU A 58 5.10 3.03 -8.26
C LEU A 58 6.21 2.21 -7.58
N LEU A 59 7.35 2.83 -7.31
CA LEU A 59 8.46 2.26 -6.55
C LEU A 59 8.52 2.92 -5.17
N VAL A 60 8.29 2.14 -4.12
CA VAL A 60 8.30 2.61 -2.72
C VAL A 60 9.05 1.60 -1.87
N GLU A 61 10.07 2.04 -1.11
CA GLU A 61 10.88 1.17 -0.24
C GLU A 61 11.35 -0.11 -0.96
N ASP A 62 11.89 0.03 -2.18
CA ASP A 62 12.35 -1.06 -3.06
C ASP A 62 11.27 -2.04 -3.57
N HIS A 63 9.99 -1.70 -3.40
CA HIS A 63 8.86 -2.49 -3.89
C HIS A 63 8.17 -1.81 -5.07
N TYR A 64 8.04 -2.54 -6.19
CA TYR A 64 7.24 -2.12 -7.34
C TYR A 64 5.77 -2.48 -7.16
N MET A 65 4.91 -1.52 -7.44
CA MET A 65 3.45 -1.65 -7.42
C MET A 65 2.88 -1.04 -8.71
N LEU A 66 1.69 -1.49 -9.13
CA LEU A 66 0.95 -0.82 -10.18
C LEU A 66 0.41 0.51 -9.63
N ASN A 67 0.68 1.62 -10.31
CA ASN A 67 0.18 2.94 -9.90
C ASN A 67 -1.25 3.16 -10.41
N GLU A 68 -2.17 2.34 -9.92
CA GLU A 68 -3.56 2.39 -10.31
C GLU A 68 -4.27 3.64 -9.74
N ARG A 69 -5.36 4.04 -10.40
CA ARG A 69 -6.20 5.13 -9.92
C ARG A 69 -7.33 4.59 -9.07
N LEU A 70 -7.34 4.94 -7.80
CA LEU A 70 -8.36 4.50 -6.85
C LEU A 70 -9.60 5.41 -6.92
N PRO A 71 -10.82 4.85 -6.83
CA PRO A 71 -12.08 5.60 -6.83
C PRO A 71 -12.38 6.25 -5.47
N MET A 72 -11.38 6.88 -4.86
CA MET A 72 -11.52 7.57 -3.58
C MET A 72 -10.87 8.96 -3.63
N THR A 73 -11.11 9.78 -2.62
CA THR A 73 -10.49 11.10 -2.51
C THR A 73 -9.53 11.14 -1.32
N THR A 74 -8.50 11.97 -1.41
CA THR A 74 -7.61 12.24 -0.28
C THR A 74 -8.32 12.97 0.86
N TYR A 75 -9.36 13.75 0.56
CA TYR A 75 -10.21 14.39 1.57
C TYR A 75 -10.96 13.38 2.44
N PHE A 76 -11.51 12.33 1.81
CA PHE A 76 -12.15 11.24 2.55
C PHE A 76 -11.17 10.58 3.53
N VAL A 77 -9.94 10.29 3.10
CA VAL A 77 -8.92 9.67 3.97
C VAL A 77 -8.62 10.56 5.20
N ARG A 78 -8.43 11.86 4.97
CA ARG A 78 -8.11 12.82 6.06
C ARG A 78 -9.25 12.97 7.07
N ASN A 79 -10.49 13.00 6.59
CA ASN A 79 -11.67 13.28 7.41
C ASN A 79 -12.52 12.01 7.66
N TYR A 80 -11.94 10.82 7.51
CA TYR A 80 -12.63 9.53 7.56
C TYR A 80 -13.56 9.39 8.77
N LYS A 81 -13.06 9.69 9.98
CA LYS A 81 -13.82 9.56 11.24
C LYS A 81 -15.03 10.50 11.30
N GLU A 82 -14.87 11.73 10.82
CA GLU A 82 -15.93 12.75 10.81
C GLU A 82 -17.01 12.40 9.79
N ILE A 83 -16.59 11.97 8.60
CA ILE A 83 -17.49 11.56 7.51
C ILE A 83 -18.30 10.34 7.94
N LEU A 84 -17.68 9.33 8.55
CA LEU A 84 -18.42 8.16 9.03
C LEU A 84 -19.48 8.52 10.07
N LYS A 85 -19.17 9.46 10.98
CA LYS A 85 -20.13 9.89 12.00
C LYS A 85 -21.27 10.73 11.40
N ALA A 86 -20.95 11.66 10.50
CA ALA A 86 -21.92 12.58 9.91
C ALA A 86 -22.75 11.94 8.78
N CYS A 87 -22.20 10.93 8.11
CA CYS A 87 -22.77 10.32 6.91
C CYS A 87 -22.99 8.82 7.05
N GLY A 88 -23.08 8.28 8.27
CA GLY A 88 -23.22 6.84 8.53
C GLY A 88 -24.39 6.15 7.83
N GLY A 89 -25.43 6.90 7.40
CA GLY A 89 -26.54 6.38 6.59
C GLY A 89 -26.27 6.28 5.08
N MET A 90 -25.15 6.80 4.56
CA MET A 90 -24.76 6.68 3.15
C MET A 90 -23.89 5.46 2.90
N ASN A 91 -24.00 4.85 1.71
CA ASN A 91 -23.09 3.79 1.26
C ASN A 91 -21.62 4.28 1.30
N ILE A 92 -20.72 3.42 1.76
CA ILE A 92 -19.28 3.66 1.88
C ILE A 92 -18.68 4.14 0.56
N GLU A 93 -19.06 3.53 -0.57
CA GLU A 93 -18.56 3.96 -1.90
C GLU A 93 -18.86 5.44 -2.18
N LYS A 94 -20.04 5.91 -1.78
CA LYS A 94 -20.43 7.31 -1.92
C LYS A 94 -19.67 8.22 -0.96
N GLN A 95 -19.37 7.74 0.25
CA GLN A 95 -18.55 8.45 1.22
C GLN A 95 -17.10 8.61 0.72
N MET A 96 -16.52 7.56 0.12
CA MET A 96 -15.16 7.59 -0.46
C MET A 96 -15.00 8.65 -1.56
N LYS A 97 -16.10 9.04 -2.20
CA LYS A 97 -16.16 10.06 -3.27
C LYS A 97 -16.37 11.48 -2.75
N ILE A 98 -16.44 11.71 -1.44
CA ILE A 98 -16.56 13.06 -0.85
C ILE A 98 -15.26 13.82 -1.08
N TYR A 99 -15.31 14.89 -1.86
CA TYR A 99 -14.13 15.65 -2.22
C TYR A 99 -13.87 16.86 -1.31
N THR A 100 -14.92 17.50 -0.83
CA THR A 100 -14.82 18.71 0.00
C THR A 100 -16.12 18.95 0.74
N LYS A 101 -16.09 19.87 1.70
CA LYS A 101 -17.26 20.38 2.42
C LYS A 101 -17.44 21.86 2.06
N ARG A 102 -18.60 22.23 1.52
CA ARG A 102 -18.97 23.61 1.18
C ARG A 102 -20.29 23.94 1.87
N GLU A 103 -20.36 25.08 2.56
CA GLU A 103 -21.60 25.54 3.22
C GLU A 103 -22.29 24.44 4.03
N ASP A 104 -21.49 23.72 4.82
CA ASP A 104 -21.90 22.58 5.65
C ASP A 104 -22.41 21.32 4.92
N LYS A 105 -22.39 21.32 3.58
CA LYS A 105 -22.76 20.17 2.75
C LYS A 105 -21.52 19.46 2.19
N TYR A 106 -21.54 18.12 2.24
CA TYR A 106 -20.51 17.31 1.61
C TYR A 106 -20.73 17.24 0.10
N VAL A 107 -19.70 17.58 -0.66
CA VAL A 107 -19.71 17.53 -2.13
C VAL A 107 -19.12 16.20 -2.58
N VAL A 108 -19.94 15.38 -3.22
CA VAL A 108 -19.54 14.08 -3.79
C VAL A 108 -19.15 14.26 -5.25
N ARG A 109 -18.01 13.71 -5.66
CA ARG A 109 -17.54 13.71 -7.05
C ARG A 109 -17.24 12.28 -7.52
N TYR A 110 -18.10 11.73 -8.37
CA TYR A 110 -18.00 10.35 -8.84
C TYR A 110 -16.90 10.14 -9.90
N ASP A 111 -16.70 11.14 -10.74
CA ASP A 111 -15.68 11.22 -11.80
C ASP A 111 -14.25 11.16 -11.25
N ARG A 112 -14.05 11.63 -10.01
CA ARG A 112 -12.72 11.77 -9.45
C ARG A 112 -12.14 10.42 -9.03
N THR A 113 -10.91 10.20 -9.48
CA THR A 113 -10.03 9.12 -9.05
C THR A 113 -8.69 9.72 -8.63
N THR A 114 -8.03 9.14 -7.64
CA THR A 114 -6.71 9.57 -7.16
C THR A 114 -5.66 8.50 -7.43
N PRO A 115 -4.44 8.87 -7.85
CA PRO A 115 -3.34 7.92 -7.94
C PRO A 115 -3.10 7.21 -6.60
N LEU A 116 -2.71 5.93 -6.65
CA LEU A 116 -2.40 5.13 -5.47
C LEU A 116 -1.39 5.83 -4.56
N TRP A 117 -0.34 6.43 -5.14
CA TRP A 117 0.68 7.16 -4.39
C TRP A 117 0.09 8.26 -3.49
N ASP A 118 -0.81 9.09 -4.01
CA ASP A 118 -1.39 10.20 -3.25
C ASP A 118 -2.23 9.67 -2.07
N VAL A 119 -2.91 8.55 -2.27
CA VAL A 119 -3.67 7.87 -1.21
C VAL A 119 -2.73 7.30 -0.16
N MET A 120 -1.68 6.57 -0.56
CA MET A 120 -0.69 6.01 0.36
C MET A 120 0.01 7.10 1.17
N LYS A 121 0.42 8.19 0.53
CA LYS A 121 1.01 9.34 1.20
C LYS A 121 0.05 9.94 2.23
N THR A 122 -1.22 10.11 1.87
CA THR A 122 -2.23 10.63 2.79
C THR A 122 -2.48 9.68 3.97
N LEU A 123 -2.52 8.37 3.74
CA LEU A 123 -2.65 7.36 4.79
C LEU A 123 -1.47 7.39 5.76
N TRP A 124 -0.26 7.58 5.23
CA TRP A 124 0.97 7.74 6.01
C TRP A 124 0.94 9.02 6.86
N GLU A 125 0.60 10.17 6.26
CA GLU A 125 0.44 11.45 6.96
C GLU A 125 -0.59 11.34 8.11
N CYS A 126 -1.68 10.61 7.89
CA CYS A 126 -2.73 10.38 8.88
C CYS A 126 -2.42 9.25 9.89
N LYS A 127 -1.26 8.61 9.81
CA LYS A 127 -0.82 7.50 10.69
C LYS A 127 -1.80 6.33 10.72
N TYR A 128 -2.39 5.98 9.57
CA TYR A 128 -3.28 4.82 9.45
C TYR A 128 -2.54 3.50 9.22
N PHE A 129 -1.23 3.54 8.94
CA PHE A 129 -0.42 2.33 8.84
C PHE A 129 0.06 1.91 10.22
N GLU A 130 -0.36 0.72 10.65
CA GLU A 130 0.18 0.06 11.83
C GLU A 130 1.43 -0.74 11.43
N PRO A 131 2.58 -0.53 12.10
CA PRO A 131 3.78 -1.30 11.81
C PRO A 131 3.58 -2.75 12.26
N ILE A 132 3.82 -3.69 11.35
CA ILE A 132 3.76 -5.13 11.66
C ILE A 132 4.89 -5.45 12.65
N SER A 133 4.54 -6.09 13.76
CA SER A 133 5.49 -6.55 14.77
C SER A 133 6.26 -7.79 14.29
N TYR A 134 7.44 -8.02 14.87
CA TYR A 134 8.27 -9.20 14.53
C TYR A 134 7.55 -10.53 14.82
N GLY A 135 6.71 -10.58 15.86
CA GLY A 135 5.91 -11.77 16.19
C GLY A 135 4.81 -12.04 15.16
N GLU A 136 4.12 -11.00 14.69
CA GLU A 136 3.13 -11.13 13.62
C GLU A 136 3.79 -11.56 12.31
N LEU A 137 4.95 -11.00 12.00
CA LEU A 137 5.73 -11.38 10.84
C LEU A 137 6.11 -12.87 10.86
N PHE A 138 6.57 -13.38 12.01
CA PHE A 138 6.84 -14.81 12.18
C PHE A 138 5.58 -15.66 12.02
N THR A 139 4.43 -15.17 12.49
CA THR A 139 3.15 -15.85 12.30
C THR A 139 2.81 -15.98 10.82
N TYR A 140 3.04 -14.92 10.02
CA TYR A 140 2.81 -14.94 8.57
C TYR A 140 3.76 -15.87 7.80
N THR A 141 4.98 -16.11 8.30
CA THR A 141 5.95 -17.01 7.66
C THR A 141 5.77 -18.48 8.06
N THR A 142 5.03 -18.75 9.14
CA THR A 142 4.73 -20.11 9.60
C THR A 142 3.56 -20.76 8.84
N ASP A 143 3.51 -22.10 8.86
CA ASP A 143 2.45 -22.88 8.22
C ASP A 143 1.05 -22.63 8.79
N LEU A 144 0.94 -21.98 9.96
CA LEU A 144 -0.33 -21.54 10.52
C LEU A 144 -1.09 -20.60 9.58
N TYR A 145 -0.40 -19.63 8.99
CA TYR A 145 -1.02 -18.71 8.05
C TYR A 145 -1.32 -19.39 6.70
N LYS A 146 -0.40 -20.22 6.21
CA LYS A 146 -0.57 -20.95 4.92
C LYS A 146 -1.73 -21.96 4.96
N GLN A 147 -2.05 -22.50 6.13
CA GLN A 147 -3.10 -23.50 6.31
C GLN A 147 -4.40 -22.93 6.90
N ASN A 148 -4.53 -21.59 7.04
CA ASN A 148 -5.69 -20.93 7.68
C ASN A 148 -6.02 -21.50 9.08
N LEU A 149 -5.00 -21.93 9.83
CA LEU A 149 -5.20 -22.42 11.18
C LEU A 149 -5.52 -21.24 12.10
N ALA A 150 -6.48 -21.44 13.01
CA ALA A 150 -6.97 -20.37 13.87
C ALA A 150 -5.81 -19.65 14.61
N PRO A 151 -5.87 -18.32 14.76
CA PRO A 151 -4.86 -17.59 15.51
C PRO A 151 -4.76 -18.19 16.91
N PHE A 152 -3.54 -18.32 17.41
CA PHE A 152 -3.33 -18.75 18.79
C PHE A 152 -4.00 -17.75 19.74
N LYS A 153 -5.19 -18.12 20.22
CA LYS A 153 -5.82 -17.47 21.35
C LYS A 153 -5.01 -17.88 22.58
N ASP A 154 -4.22 -16.92 23.03
CA ASP A 154 -3.52 -16.86 24.30
C ASP A 154 -2.25 -17.71 24.44
N LEU A 155 -1.19 -17.02 24.88
CA LEU A 155 0.03 -17.59 25.45
C LEU A 155 -0.21 -18.16 26.86
N THR A 156 -1.43 -18.62 27.17
CA THR A 156 -1.73 -19.26 28.46
C THR A 156 -1.23 -20.69 28.42
N TYR A 157 0.01 -20.85 28.87
CA TYR A 157 0.66 -22.15 28.97
C TYR A 157 -0.12 -23.08 29.91
N ALA A 158 -0.49 -24.25 29.42
CA ALA A 158 -1.10 -25.31 30.22
C ALA A 158 -0.03 -25.94 31.15
N PRO A 159 -0.07 -25.72 32.48
CA PRO A 159 1.00 -26.12 33.41
C PRO A 159 1.23 -27.63 33.45
N LYS A 160 0.21 -28.41 33.06
CA LYS A 160 0.24 -29.88 32.95
C LYS A 160 1.33 -30.39 32.02
N TYR A 161 1.69 -29.65 30.97
CA TYR A 161 2.59 -30.10 29.92
C TYR A 161 4.00 -29.48 30.01
N CYS A 162 4.24 -28.62 31.00
CA CYS A 162 5.55 -28.00 31.21
C CYS A 162 6.37 -28.84 32.19
N VAL A 163 7.51 -29.35 31.72
CA VAL A 163 8.49 -30.01 32.58
C VAL A 163 9.24 -28.93 33.34
N GLN A 164 9.22 -28.97 34.68
CA GLN A 164 10.05 -28.09 35.49
C GLN A 164 11.53 -28.39 35.17
N LEU A 165 12.30 -27.35 34.83
CA LEU A 165 13.76 -27.45 34.81
C LEU A 165 14.21 -27.89 36.21
N LYS A 166 14.88 -29.05 36.30
CA LYS A 166 15.45 -29.54 37.55
C LYS A 166 16.38 -28.47 38.11
N LYS A 167 16.21 -28.17 39.41
CA LYS A 167 17.11 -27.33 40.20
C LYS A 167 18.53 -27.88 40.22
#